data_AF-A0A2S8GAT9-F1
#
_entry.id   AF-A0A2S8GAT9-F1
#
_cell.length_a   1.000
_cell.length_b   1.000
_cell.length_c   1.000
_cell.angle_alpha   90.00
_cell.angle_beta   90.00
_cell.angle_gamma   90.00
#
_symmetry.space_group_name_H-M   'P 1'
#
loop_
_entity.id
_entity.type
_entity.pdbx_description
1 polymer ?
#
loop_
_entity_poly.entity_id
_entity_poly.type
_entity_poly.pdbx_seq_one_letter_code
_entity_poly.pdbx_strand_id
1 'polypeptide(L)'
;MANMIETPDNPFASPQVVATAISTDLTVQVSAWVWFKSPALAGFFYGGLIGLAVFGILMFRVVVLERNVPPAWFFVPMALIGGAMLGSLLGAVSGALVGLIAALVRLAEWRSRVHLLSCLILSPVCLTGPLVVMGITLEAYDRWRFLLFLGMTLVGGILHGVLLFRRLRRVTQRAAEKTESPTGEQFDGNA
;
A
#
# COMPACT_ATOMS: atom_id res chain seq x y z
N MET A 1 -63.78 -8.76 24.51
CA MET A 1 -63.06 -10.01 24.21
C MET A 1 -61.86 -9.64 23.35
N ALA A 2 -60.67 -9.56 23.96
CA ALA A 2 -59.43 -9.24 23.25
C ALA A 2 -58.67 -10.54 23.01
N ASN A 3 -58.39 -10.86 21.75
CA ASN A 3 -57.48 -11.95 21.38
C ASN A 3 -56.05 -11.53 21.75
N MET A 4 -55.50 -12.12 22.81
CA MET A 4 -54.05 -12.13 23.03
C MET A 4 -53.45 -13.17 22.09
N ILE A 5 -52.66 -12.70 21.12
CA ILE A 5 -51.79 -13.56 20.32
C ILE A 5 -50.56 -13.80 21.20
N GLU A 6 -50.48 -14.97 21.82
CA GLU A 6 -49.25 -15.45 22.45
C GLU A 6 -48.23 -15.75 21.34
N THR A 7 -47.19 -14.93 21.24
CA THR A 7 -45.97 -15.30 20.53
C THR A 7 -45.26 -16.39 21.34
N PRO A 8 -44.91 -17.55 20.76
CA PRO A 8 -44.21 -18.60 21.48
C PRO A 8 -42.79 -18.13 21.82
N ASP A 9 -42.49 -18.08 23.13
CA ASP A 9 -41.15 -17.86 23.66
C ASP A 9 -40.24 -18.97 23.17
N ASN A 10 -39.31 -18.65 22.27
CA ASN A 10 -38.28 -19.58 21.83
C ASN A 10 -37.17 -19.63 22.90
N PRO A 11 -37.00 -20.76 23.62
CA PRO A 11 -36.02 -20.87 24.71
C PRO A 11 -34.56 -20.91 24.24
N PHE A 12 -34.30 -20.86 22.94
CA PHE A 12 -32.94 -20.84 22.36
C PHE A 12 -32.48 -19.46 21.84
N ALA A 13 -33.29 -18.42 22.01
CA ALA A 13 -32.89 -17.05 21.68
C ALA A 13 -31.99 -16.45 22.78
N SER A 14 -30.77 -16.95 22.91
CA SER A 14 -29.74 -16.32 23.76
C SER A 14 -29.35 -14.95 23.18
N PRO A 15 -29.36 -13.85 23.97
CA PRO A 15 -29.00 -12.51 23.49
C PRO A 15 -27.51 -12.34 23.15
N GLN A 16 -26.68 -13.36 23.39
CA GLN A 16 -25.22 -13.24 23.29
C GLN A 16 -24.62 -13.81 22.00
N VAL A 17 -25.46 -14.36 21.12
CA VAL A 17 -25.04 -14.67 19.75
C VAL A 17 -25.92 -13.86 18.80
N VAL A 18 -25.81 -12.53 18.91
CA VAL A 18 -25.94 -11.73 17.69
C VAL A 18 -24.75 -12.18 16.85
N ALA A 19 -24.97 -13.22 16.04
CA ALA A 19 -24.20 -13.38 14.82
C ALA A 19 -24.33 -12.03 14.15
N THR A 20 -23.29 -11.19 14.26
CA THR A 20 -23.11 -10.06 13.37
C THR A 20 -23.21 -10.70 12.01
N ALA A 21 -24.38 -10.58 11.38
CA ALA A 21 -24.58 -10.95 10.01
C ALA A 21 -23.55 -10.10 9.30
N ILE A 22 -22.43 -10.73 8.94
CA ILE A 22 -21.42 -10.14 8.08
C ILE A 22 -22.24 -9.80 6.86
N SER A 23 -22.56 -8.51 6.70
CA SER A 23 -23.39 -8.07 5.60
C SER A 23 -22.62 -8.46 4.35
N THR A 24 -23.10 -9.50 3.68
CA THR A 24 -22.51 -10.04 2.46
C THR A 24 -22.52 -9.00 1.34
N ASP A 25 -23.27 -7.90 1.52
CA ASP A 25 -23.40 -6.81 0.55
C ASP A 25 -22.25 -5.79 0.55
N LEU A 26 -21.60 -5.51 1.68
CA LEU A 26 -20.63 -4.39 1.73
C LEU A 26 -19.32 -4.67 0.97
N THR A 27 -18.99 -5.95 0.78
CA THR A 27 -17.72 -6.37 0.16
C THR A 27 -17.84 -6.83 -1.28
N VAL A 28 -19.06 -7.01 -1.80
CA VAL A 28 -19.31 -7.50 -3.15
C VAL A 28 -19.23 -6.36 -4.19
N GLN A 29 -19.44 -5.11 -3.81
CA GLN A 29 -19.51 -4.01 -4.79
C GLN A 29 -18.17 -3.51 -5.33
N VAL A 30 -17.04 -3.71 -4.60
CA VAL A 30 -15.73 -3.23 -5.08
C VAL A 30 -14.99 -4.35 -5.81
N SER A 31 -14.93 -4.23 -7.14
CA SER A 31 -14.21 -5.16 -8.02
C SER A 31 -12.78 -5.43 -7.53
N ALA A 32 -12.34 -6.68 -7.64
CA ALA A 32 -10.97 -7.11 -7.34
C ALA A 32 -9.91 -6.28 -8.08
N TRP A 33 -10.25 -5.78 -9.27
CA TRP A 33 -9.39 -4.91 -10.05
C TRP A 33 -9.06 -3.59 -9.32
N VAL A 34 -10.00 -3.03 -8.56
CA VAL A 34 -9.77 -1.78 -7.80
C VAL A 34 -8.78 -2.01 -6.66
N TRP A 35 -8.91 -3.16 -5.98
CA TRP A 35 -7.99 -3.59 -4.92
C TRP A 35 -6.56 -3.84 -5.42
N PHE A 36 -6.41 -4.29 -6.66
CA PHE A 36 -5.10 -4.45 -7.31
C PHE A 36 -4.54 -3.12 -7.85
N LYS A 37 -5.32 -2.40 -8.67
CA LYS A 37 -4.87 -1.19 -9.38
C LYS A 37 -4.46 -0.07 -8.43
N SER A 38 -5.19 0.10 -7.32
CA SER A 38 -4.96 1.21 -6.38
C SER A 38 -3.55 1.17 -5.75
N PRO A 39 -3.10 0.08 -5.11
CA PRO A 39 -1.74 -0.02 -4.59
C PRO A 39 -0.68 -0.13 -5.70
N ALA A 40 -0.97 -0.70 -6.88
CA ALA A 40 0.00 -0.75 -7.97
C ALA A 40 0.38 0.65 -8.49
N LEU A 41 -0.62 1.50 -8.76
CA LEU A 41 -0.39 2.88 -9.20
C LEU A 41 0.22 3.75 -8.09
N ALA A 42 -0.26 3.58 -6.85
CA ALA A 42 0.32 4.28 -5.70
C ALA A 42 1.78 3.86 -5.48
N GLY A 43 2.09 2.58 -5.67
CA GLY A 43 3.42 2.03 -5.54
C GLY A 43 4.39 2.61 -6.57
N PHE A 44 3.98 2.68 -7.84
CA PHE A 44 4.76 3.34 -8.88
C PHE A 44 5.10 4.80 -8.49
N PHE A 45 4.10 5.57 -8.09
CA PHE A 45 4.28 6.99 -7.75
C PHE A 45 5.13 7.20 -6.48
N TYR A 46 4.77 6.53 -5.37
CA TYR A 46 5.49 6.68 -4.10
C TYR A 46 6.89 6.08 -4.16
N GLY A 47 7.07 4.98 -4.87
CA GLY A 47 8.38 4.42 -5.16
C GLY A 47 9.28 5.41 -5.88
N GLY A 48 8.76 6.12 -6.89
CA GLY A 48 9.49 7.18 -7.59
C GLY A 48 9.92 8.33 -6.67
N LEU A 49 9.02 8.81 -5.82
CA LEU A 49 9.35 9.87 -4.85
C LEU A 49 10.42 9.44 -3.85
N ILE A 50 10.35 8.19 -3.36
CA ILE A 50 11.34 7.65 -2.43
C ILE A 50 12.68 7.45 -3.12
N GLY A 51 12.69 6.91 -4.34
CA GLY A 51 13.90 6.78 -5.15
C GLY A 51 14.56 8.12 -5.43
N LEU A 52 13.77 9.14 -5.79
CA LEU A 52 14.23 10.51 -5.97
C LEU A 52 14.85 11.08 -4.68
N ALA A 53 14.19 10.91 -3.53
CA ALA A 53 14.69 11.41 -2.25
C ALA A 53 15.99 10.72 -1.84
N VAL A 54 16.06 9.40 -1.97
CA VAL A 54 17.25 8.59 -1.64
C VAL A 54 18.43 8.98 -2.53
N PHE A 55 18.24 9.07 -3.84
CA PHE A 55 19.30 9.50 -4.76
C PHE A 55 19.65 10.99 -4.59
N GLY A 56 18.70 11.84 -4.22
CA GLY A 56 18.95 13.24 -3.90
C GLY A 56 19.85 13.40 -2.68
N ILE A 57 19.60 12.64 -1.61
CA ILE A 57 20.46 12.64 -0.42
C ILE A 57 21.87 12.14 -0.77
N LEU A 58 21.98 11.09 -1.59
CA LEU A 58 23.27 10.60 -2.06
C LEU A 58 24.03 11.64 -2.89
N MET A 59 23.38 12.29 -3.85
CA MET A 59 24.01 13.27 -4.72
C MET A 59 24.37 14.54 -3.96
N PHE A 60 23.53 15.00 -3.03
CA PHE A 60 23.85 16.13 -2.14
C PHE A 60 25.13 15.85 -1.36
N ARG A 61 25.29 14.64 -0.83
CA ARG A 61 26.52 14.22 -0.16
C ARG A 61 27.73 14.32 -1.09
N VAL A 62 27.65 13.77 -2.31
CA VAL A 62 28.77 13.78 -3.28
C VAL A 62 29.15 15.20 -3.66
N VAL A 63 28.17 16.04 -4.01
CA VAL A 63 28.40 17.42 -4.46
C VAL A 63 28.96 18.32 -3.35
N VAL A 64 28.53 18.15 -2.10
CA VAL A 64 28.94 19.01 -0.99
C VAL A 64 30.23 18.54 -0.32
N LEU A 65 30.43 17.22 -0.20
CA LEU A 65 31.55 16.67 0.59
C LEU A 65 32.75 16.26 -0.26
N GLU A 66 32.60 16.01 -1.56
CA GLU A 66 33.70 15.58 -2.42
C GLU A 66 34.18 16.73 -3.33
N ARG A 67 35.05 17.59 -2.78
CA ARG A 67 35.63 18.77 -3.46
C ARG A 67 36.45 18.48 -4.74
N ASN A 68 36.83 17.23 -4.98
CA ASN A 68 37.75 16.84 -6.05
C ASN A 68 37.06 16.22 -7.28
N VAL A 69 35.73 16.15 -7.31
CA VAL A 69 35.01 15.58 -8.45
C VAL A 69 34.73 16.68 -9.48
N PRO A 70 35.11 16.51 -10.77
CA PRO A 70 34.74 17.43 -11.85
C PRO A 70 33.22 17.63 -11.83
N PRO A 71 32.70 18.78 -12.33
CA PRO A 71 31.39 19.31 -11.96
C PRO A 71 30.26 18.27 -11.89
N ALA A 72 30.12 17.65 -10.72
CA ALA A 72 29.20 16.53 -10.50
C ALA A 72 27.74 16.99 -10.65
N TRP A 73 27.52 18.31 -10.59
CA TRP A 73 26.23 18.97 -10.83
C TRP A 73 25.62 18.62 -12.18
N PHE A 74 26.43 18.32 -13.21
CA PHE A 74 25.90 17.90 -14.52
C PHE A 74 25.27 16.50 -14.50
N PHE A 75 25.75 15.63 -13.59
CA PHE A 75 25.25 14.27 -13.42
C PHE A 75 24.09 14.17 -12.43
N VAL A 76 23.87 15.21 -11.59
CA VAL A 76 22.79 15.23 -10.60
C VAL A 76 21.41 15.01 -11.24
N PRO A 77 21.01 15.69 -12.33
CA PRO A 77 19.71 15.45 -12.95
C PRO A 77 19.55 14.01 -13.43
N MET A 78 20.58 13.43 -14.05
CA MET A 78 20.55 12.04 -14.53
C MET A 78 20.47 11.03 -13.38
N ALA A 79 21.18 11.28 -12.27
CA ALA A 79 21.11 10.45 -11.07
C ALA A 79 19.74 10.54 -10.40
N LEU A 80 19.13 11.73 -10.36
CA LEU A 80 17.78 11.92 -9.82
C LEU A 80 16.72 11.23 -10.68
N ILE A 81 16.81 11.35 -12.01
CA ILE A 81 15.94 10.64 -12.96
C ILE A 81 16.11 9.13 -12.81
N GLY A 82 17.35 8.63 -12.79
CA GLY A 82 17.66 7.22 -12.60
C GLY A 82 17.11 6.69 -11.27
N GLY A 83 17.29 7.44 -10.18
CA GLY A 83 16.73 7.13 -8.87
C GLY A 83 15.20 7.08 -8.86
N ALA A 84 14.54 8.06 -9.49
CA ALA A 84 13.09 8.08 -9.61
C ALA A 84 12.57 6.91 -10.46
N MET A 85 13.24 6.57 -11.57
CA MET A 85 12.87 5.44 -12.43
C MET A 85 13.01 4.10 -11.69
N LEU A 86 14.15 3.87 -11.05
CA LEU A 86 14.41 2.65 -10.29
C LEU A 86 13.44 2.53 -9.11
N GLY A 87 13.24 3.62 -8.37
CA GLY A 87 12.27 3.69 -7.29
C GLY A 87 10.85 3.40 -7.77
N SER A 88 10.44 3.97 -8.91
CA SER A 88 9.11 3.73 -9.49
C SER A 88 8.91 2.29 -9.91
N LEU A 89 9.93 1.67 -10.50
CA LEU A 89 9.89 0.26 -10.90
C LEU A 89 9.75 -0.67 -9.68
N LEU A 90 10.61 -0.51 -8.67
CA LEU A 90 10.56 -1.32 -7.45
C LEU A 90 9.27 -1.08 -6.66
N GLY A 91 8.82 0.17 -6.60
CA GLY A 91 7.55 0.54 -5.98
C GLY A 91 6.34 -0.05 -6.71
N ALA A 92 6.35 -0.09 -8.04
CA ALA A 92 5.31 -0.74 -8.84
C ALA A 92 5.25 -2.24 -8.61
N VAL A 93 6.41 -2.91 -8.56
CA VAL A 93 6.50 -4.35 -8.22
C VAL A 93 5.93 -4.60 -6.82
N SER A 94 6.37 -3.83 -5.83
CA SER A 94 5.85 -3.92 -4.46
C SER A 94 4.33 -3.69 -4.40
N GLY A 95 3.85 -2.62 -5.04
CA GLY A 95 2.44 -2.26 -5.09
C GLY A 95 1.58 -3.31 -5.80
N ALA A 96 2.09 -3.94 -6.86
CA ALA A 96 1.41 -5.02 -7.56
C ALA A 96 1.30 -6.29 -6.69
N LEU A 97 2.36 -6.67 -5.99
CA LEU A 97 2.32 -7.82 -5.06
C LEU A 97 1.35 -7.58 -3.91
N VAL A 98 1.40 -6.39 -3.30
CA VAL A 98 0.45 -5.98 -2.25
C VAL A 98 -0.98 -5.97 -2.80
N GLY A 99 -1.18 -5.44 -4.02
CA GLY A 99 -2.48 -5.40 -4.69
C GLY A 99 -3.05 -6.78 -4.99
N LEU A 100 -2.21 -7.72 -5.38
CA LEU A 100 -2.62 -9.11 -5.60
C LEU A 100 -3.10 -9.74 -4.28
N ILE A 101 -2.33 -9.59 -3.20
CA ILE A 101 -2.72 -10.08 -1.87
C ILE A 101 -4.02 -9.42 -1.43
N ALA A 102 -4.13 -8.10 -1.58
CA ALA A 102 -5.33 -7.36 -1.20
C ALA A 102 -6.57 -7.82 -1.99
N ALA A 103 -6.42 -8.08 -3.29
CA ALA A 103 -7.49 -8.64 -4.11
C ALA A 103 -7.91 -10.03 -3.62
N LEU A 104 -6.96 -10.90 -3.25
CA LEU A 104 -7.25 -12.26 -2.78
C LEU A 104 -7.94 -12.26 -1.40
N VAL A 105 -7.47 -11.46 -0.45
CA VAL A 105 -8.00 -11.44 0.92
C VAL A 105 -9.13 -10.43 1.14
N ARG A 106 -9.63 -9.78 0.08
CA ARG A 106 -10.62 -8.67 0.17
C ARG A 106 -11.89 -9.00 0.95
N LEU A 107 -12.30 -10.27 0.92
CA LEU A 107 -13.54 -10.78 1.55
C LEU A 107 -13.30 -11.31 2.98
N ALA A 108 -12.06 -11.38 3.44
CA ALA A 108 -11.75 -11.90 4.77
C ALA A 108 -11.95 -10.84 5.86
N GLU A 109 -12.47 -11.24 7.03
CA GLU A 109 -12.61 -10.35 8.19
C GLU A 109 -11.26 -9.81 8.69
N TRP A 110 -10.21 -10.62 8.58
CA TRP A 110 -8.85 -10.30 9.00
C TRP A 110 -8.04 -9.55 7.93
N ARG A 111 -8.65 -9.13 6.82
CA ARG A 111 -8.00 -8.47 5.67
C ARG A 111 -7.11 -7.28 6.06
N SER A 112 -7.54 -6.47 7.02
CA SER A 112 -6.79 -5.26 7.41
C SER A 112 -5.44 -5.61 8.03
N ARG A 113 -5.35 -6.72 8.77
CA ARG A 113 -4.08 -7.22 9.33
C ARG A 113 -3.17 -7.71 8.21
N VAL A 114 -3.71 -8.44 7.23
CA VAL A 114 -2.96 -8.91 6.05
C VAL A 114 -2.43 -7.75 5.23
N HIS A 115 -3.27 -6.75 4.94
CA HIS A 115 -2.88 -5.58 4.18
C HIS A 115 -1.74 -4.82 4.87
N LEU A 116 -1.80 -4.69 6.20
CA LEU A 116 -0.74 -4.05 6.95
C LEU A 116 0.56 -4.86 6.88
N LEU A 117 0.49 -6.17 7.15
CA LEU A 117 1.66 -7.05 7.15
C LEU A 117 2.30 -7.15 5.75
N SER A 118 1.48 -7.31 4.70
CA SER A 118 1.98 -7.38 3.32
C SER A 118 2.66 -6.08 2.92
N CYS A 119 2.08 -4.92 3.26
CA CYS A 119 2.72 -3.62 3.06
C CYS A 119 4.03 -3.47 3.82
N LEU A 120 4.09 -3.85 5.10
CA LEU A 120 5.26 -3.66 5.96
C LEU A 120 6.38 -4.68 5.68
N ILE A 121 6.09 -5.81 5.05
CA ILE A 121 7.10 -6.83 4.73
C ILE A 121 7.55 -6.70 3.26
N LEU A 122 6.61 -6.71 2.31
CA LEU A 122 6.96 -6.77 0.89
C LEU A 122 7.61 -5.48 0.41
N SER A 123 7.18 -4.33 0.92
CA SER A 123 7.73 -3.05 0.49
C SER A 123 9.20 -2.88 0.89
N PRO A 124 9.60 -3.06 2.17
CA PRO A 124 11.01 -3.11 2.53
C PRO A 124 11.79 -4.14 1.70
N VAL A 125 11.30 -5.38 1.59
CA VAL A 125 12.00 -6.44 0.85
C VAL A 125 12.22 -6.07 -0.61
N CYS A 126 11.23 -5.50 -1.31
CA CYS A 126 11.38 -5.09 -2.70
C CYS A 126 12.37 -3.94 -2.89
N LEU A 127 12.43 -3.00 -1.94
CA LEU A 127 13.31 -1.82 -2.06
C LEU A 127 14.74 -2.09 -1.57
N THR A 128 14.93 -2.89 -0.50
CA THR A 128 16.25 -3.19 0.06
C THR A 128 16.84 -4.49 -0.45
N GLY A 129 16.01 -5.46 -0.86
CA GLY A 129 16.44 -6.77 -1.32
C GLY A 129 17.50 -6.73 -2.42
N PRO A 130 17.33 -5.92 -3.49
CA PRO A 130 18.35 -5.77 -4.53
C PRO A 130 19.71 -5.29 -3.97
N LEU A 131 19.69 -4.43 -2.96
CA LEU A 131 20.91 -3.92 -2.32
C LEU A 131 21.58 -4.96 -1.45
N VAL A 132 20.82 -5.77 -0.71
CA VAL A 132 21.37 -6.87 0.08
C VAL A 132 22.07 -7.88 -0.84
N VAL A 133 21.41 -8.25 -1.95
CA VAL A 133 22.01 -9.15 -2.96
C VAL A 133 23.29 -8.54 -3.55
N MET A 134 23.24 -7.27 -3.95
CA MET A 134 24.44 -6.59 -4.45
C MET A 134 25.57 -6.53 -3.41
N GLY A 135 25.26 -6.24 -2.14
CA GLY A 135 26.25 -6.17 -1.07
C GLY A 135 26.92 -7.51 -0.76
N ILE A 136 26.19 -8.62 -0.89
CA ILE A 136 26.78 -9.97 -0.77
C ILE A 136 27.74 -10.22 -1.95
N THR A 137 27.41 -9.75 -3.15
CA THR A 137 28.23 -9.98 -4.35
C THR A 137 29.43 -9.03 -4.47
N LEU A 138 29.36 -7.84 -3.88
CA LEU A 138 30.36 -6.78 -3.99
C LEU A 138 31.09 -6.63 -2.64
N GLU A 139 32.04 -7.52 -2.36
CA GLU A 139 32.90 -7.47 -1.15
C GLU A 139 33.77 -6.18 -1.05
N ALA A 140 33.73 -5.29 -2.06
CA ALA A 140 34.64 -4.16 -2.24
C ALA A 140 34.13 -2.80 -1.76
N TYR A 141 32.89 -2.68 -1.25
CA TYR A 141 32.37 -1.39 -0.79
C TYR A 141 32.70 -1.09 0.67
N ASP A 142 33.05 0.18 0.92
CA ASP A 142 33.25 0.79 2.23
C ASP A 142 32.02 0.51 3.13
N ARG A 143 32.14 -0.47 4.04
CA ARG A 143 31.01 -1.15 4.71
C ARG A 143 30.00 -0.18 5.33
N TRP A 144 30.48 0.92 5.89
CA TRP A 144 29.64 1.92 6.54
C TRP A 144 28.73 2.67 5.55
N ARG A 145 29.22 2.94 4.33
CA ARG A 145 28.44 3.61 3.27
C ARG A 145 27.31 2.70 2.78
N PHE A 146 27.63 1.41 2.61
CA PHE A 146 26.65 0.40 2.23
C PHE A 146 25.56 0.25 3.30
N LEU A 147 25.94 0.12 4.58
CA LEU A 147 24.99 0.03 5.69
C LEU A 147 24.09 1.26 5.80
N LEU A 148 24.64 2.45 5.59
CA LEU A 148 23.86 3.69 5.60
C LEU A 148 22.85 3.72 4.44
N PHE A 149 23.26 3.32 3.24
CA PHE A 149 22.36 3.23 2.08
C PHE A 149 21.27 2.18 2.26
N LEU A 150 21.63 1.02 2.81
CA LEU A 150 20.69 -0.03 3.18
C LEU A 150 19.70 0.45 4.24
N GLY A 151 20.17 1.20 5.24
CA GLY A 151 19.31 1.80 6.26
C GLY A 151 18.32 2.82 5.69
N MET A 152 18.77 3.73 4.82
CA MET A 152 17.89 4.72 4.18
C MET A 152 16.83 4.06 3.29
N THR A 153 17.20 3.04 2.52
CA THR A 153 16.26 2.30 1.68
C THR A 153 15.31 1.43 2.49
N LEU A 154 15.73 0.91 3.65
CA LEU A 154 14.86 0.19 4.58
C LEU A 154 13.78 1.11 5.15
N VAL A 155 14.19 2.30 5.64
CA VAL A 155 13.26 3.33 6.13
C VAL A 155 12.31 3.77 5.00
N GLY A 156 12.85 3.98 3.80
CA GLY A 156 12.04 4.26 2.60
C GLY A 156 11.02 3.17 2.31
N GLY A 157 11.43 1.90 2.37
CA GLY A 157 10.56 0.74 2.18
C GLY A 157 9.44 0.64 3.23
N ILE A 158 9.73 0.93 4.50
CA ILE A 158 8.72 0.97 5.57
C ILE A 158 7.73 2.10 5.31
N LEU A 159 8.24 3.30 5.01
CA LEU A 159 7.40 4.47 4.70
C LEU A 159 6.49 4.21 3.49
N HIS A 160 7.04 3.62 2.43
CA HIS A 160 6.29 3.18 1.25
C HIS A 160 5.16 2.21 1.63
N GLY A 161 5.45 1.21 2.46
CA GLY A 161 4.45 0.27 2.97
C GLY A 161 3.32 0.97 3.74
N VAL A 162 3.65 1.92 4.61
CA VAL A 162 2.64 2.72 5.35
C VAL A 162 1.78 3.54 4.39
N LEU A 163 2.37 4.14 3.35
CA LEU A 163 1.63 4.90 2.33
C LEU A 163 0.67 4.00 1.52
N LEU A 164 1.13 2.81 1.12
CA LEU A 164 0.29 1.82 0.45
C LEU A 164 -0.87 1.36 1.34
N PHE A 165 -0.60 1.08 2.62
CA PHE A 165 -1.64 0.68 3.57
C PHE A 165 -2.69 1.79 3.78
N ARG A 166 -2.25 3.05 3.91
CA ARG A 166 -3.17 4.21 3.95
C ARG A 166 -4.04 4.27 2.70
N ARG A 167 -3.49 3.94 1.52
CA ARG A 167 -4.26 3.90 0.27
C ARG A 167 -5.30 2.78 0.27
N LEU A 168 -4.95 1.59 0.74
CA LEU A 168 -5.89 0.46 0.87
C LEU A 168 -7.03 0.76 1.87
N ARG A 169 -6.74 1.46 2.97
CA ARG A 169 -7.79 1.91 3.90
C ARG A 169 -8.79 2.86 3.23
N ARG A 170 -8.32 3.78 2.37
CA ARG A 170 -9.22 4.67 1.61
C ARG A 170 -10.12 3.92 0.63
N VAL A 171 -9.63 2.83 0.02
CA VAL A 171 -10.48 1.96 -0.82
C VAL A 171 -11.59 1.34 0.03
N THR A 172 -11.27 0.93 1.25
CA THR A 172 -12.25 0.36 2.19
C THR A 172 -13.30 1.40 2.62
N GLN A 173 -12.88 2.62 2.95
CA GLN A 173 -13.79 3.71 3.36
C GLN A 173 -14.74 4.11 2.23
N ARG A 174 -14.23 4.28 1.01
CA ARG A 174 -15.04 4.61 -0.18
C ARG A 174 -16.03 3.50 -0.54
N ALA A 175 -15.70 2.24 -0.22
CA ALA A 175 -16.63 1.13 -0.38
C ALA A 175 -17.83 1.29 0.57
N ALA A 176 -17.58 1.65 1.83
CA ALA A 176 -18.63 1.86 2.82
C ALA A 176 -19.53 3.07 2.50
N GLU A 177 -18.93 4.21 2.09
CA GLU A 177 -19.67 5.43 1.73
C GLU A 177 -20.63 5.22 0.54
N LYS A 178 -20.25 4.41 -0.46
CA LYS A 178 -21.15 4.09 -1.59
C LYS A 178 -22.35 3.24 -1.19
N THR A 179 -22.25 2.49 -0.10
CA THR A 179 -23.34 1.65 0.40
C THR A 179 -24.36 2.45 1.21
N GLU A 180 -23.95 3.56 1.83
CA GLU A 180 -24.83 4.42 2.66
C GLU A 180 -25.64 5.44 1.85
N SER A 181 -25.41 5.58 0.53
CA SER A 181 -26.18 6.48 -0.33
C SER A 181 -27.13 5.73 -1.30
N PRO A 182 -28.20 5.08 -0.84
CA PRO A 182 -29.27 4.58 -1.70
C PRO A 182 -30.44 5.58 -1.72
N THR A 183 -30.33 6.72 -2.40
CA THR A 183 -31.50 7.53 -2.84
C THR A 183 -31.05 8.73 -3.67
N GLY A 184 -31.52 8.84 -4.91
CA GLY A 184 -31.37 10.09 -5.64
C GLY A 184 -31.53 10.08 -7.16
N GLU A 185 -31.51 8.94 -7.86
CA GLU A 185 -31.95 8.93 -9.27
C GLU A 185 -33.45 8.67 -9.33
N GLN A 186 -34.16 9.80 -9.24
CA GLN A 186 -35.54 9.97 -9.67
C GLN A 186 -35.68 9.35 -11.07
N PHE A 187 -36.48 8.30 -11.14
CA PHE A 187 -36.99 7.76 -12.39
C PHE A 187 -37.93 8.85 -12.95
N ASP A 188 -37.39 9.74 -13.78
CA ASP A 188 -38.20 10.62 -14.62
C ASP A 188 -38.85 9.74 -15.70
N GLY A 189 -39.90 9.05 -15.28
CA GLY A 189 -40.97 8.67 -16.19
C GLY A 189 -41.62 9.95 -16.67
N ASN A 190 -41.27 10.36 -17.88
CA ASN A 190 -42.13 11.21 -18.69
C ASN A 190 -42.10 10.71 -20.13
N ALA A 191 -43.24 10.09 -20.47
CA ALA A 191 -43.96 10.07 -21.75
C ALA A 191 -43.16 9.88 -23.04
#